data_AF-A0A0Q2UTE1-F1
#
_entry.id   AF-A0A0Q2UTE1-F1
#
_cell.length_a   1.000
_cell.length_b   1.000
_cell.length_c   1.000
_cell.angle_alpha   90.00
_cell.angle_beta   90.00
_cell.angle_gamma   90.00
#
_symmetry.space_group_name_H-M   'P 1'
#
loop_
_entity.id
_entity.type
_entity.pdbx_description
1 polymer ?
#
loop_
_entity_poly.entity_id
_entity_poly.type
_entity_poly.pdbx_seq_one_letter_code
_entity_poly.pdbx_strand_id
1 'polypeptide(L)'
;MWTSRLSAAFLLCGAVFPAAAQDMTAAETHARTGLAAAADFPGYASLCDLDARIRNVNAPRDRQPRPEGQPRNAARPGPEPILPTRIFDNLWVLGTASVTAFLYGTPKGYVLIDGLNDDAEAETYVLDGMRRAGLDPAAIKAVLVTHGHGDHYGGADFVAEQLGVEVLMTQADWDLVAGLGIHPRFGPPPAPGGVVTDGQELDFGGSTLRVFVTPGHTPGTISPILDLRDGDRVHRAMIWGGTGFNFGRFPAIYRQYAESARAARAVSDAEDIDVFLSAHPRRDGALDKLAALEVRQPDAPHPFVAGASGRELFTVLEECALAQAARIEAEANSDK
;
A
#
# COMPACT_ATOMS: atom_id res chain seq x y z
N MET A 1 84.92 26.35 13.39
CA MET A 1 83.72 27.02 12.84
C MET A 1 82.65 25.96 12.65
N TRP A 2 81.72 25.84 13.60
CA TRP A 2 80.55 24.95 13.53
C TRP A 2 79.32 25.83 13.38
N THR A 3 78.58 25.69 12.28
CA THR A 3 77.34 26.43 12.01
C THR A 3 76.14 25.60 12.43
N SER A 4 75.44 26.06 13.47
CA SER A 4 74.14 25.54 13.87
C SER A 4 73.07 26.05 12.91
N ARG A 5 72.22 25.16 12.40
CA ARG A 5 70.95 25.53 11.75
C ARG A 5 69.81 24.98 12.60
N LEU A 6 69.05 25.89 13.21
CA LEU A 6 67.81 25.59 13.91
C LEU A 6 66.72 25.16 12.91
N SER A 7 66.11 24.02 13.17
CA SER A 7 64.84 23.62 12.54
C SER A 7 63.69 24.30 13.28
N ALA A 8 62.93 25.16 12.59
CA ALA A 8 61.68 25.70 13.10
C ALA A 8 60.54 24.74 12.74
N ALA A 9 59.94 24.09 13.74
CA ALA A 9 58.71 23.33 13.58
C ALA A 9 57.51 24.29 13.60
N PHE A 10 56.82 24.42 12.46
CA PHE A 10 55.53 25.11 12.40
C PHE A 10 54.44 24.17 12.92
N LEU A 11 53.98 24.42 14.14
CA LEU A 11 52.73 23.86 14.67
C LEU A 11 51.55 24.59 14.00
N LEU A 12 50.91 23.95 13.02
CA LEU A 12 49.59 24.36 12.57
C LEU A 12 48.58 23.97 13.66
N CYS A 13 48.17 24.93 14.49
CA CYS A 13 46.95 24.83 15.26
C CYS A 13 45.75 24.95 14.31
N GLY A 14 45.25 23.82 13.83
CA GLY A 14 43.94 23.77 13.16
C GLY A 14 42.85 24.04 14.20
N ALA A 15 42.22 25.22 14.13
CA ALA A 15 41.02 25.50 14.89
C ALA A 15 39.90 24.60 14.34
N VAL A 16 39.54 23.56 15.10
CA VAL A 16 38.32 22.79 14.86
C VAL A 16 37.17 23.66 15.34
N PHE A 17 36.51 24.36 14.42
CA PHE A 17 35.22 24.96 14.73
C PHE A 17 34.19 23.83 14.85
N PRO A 18 33.44 23.73 15.96
CA PRO A 18 32.31 22.82 16.01
C PRO A 18 31.33 23.26 14.91
N ALA A 19 31.00 22.36 13.99
CA ALA A 19 29.88 22.58 13.09
C ALA A 19 28.64 22.81 13.95
N ALA A 20 28.03 23.99 13.85
CA ALA A 20 26.75 24.24 14.47
C ALA A 20 25.76 23.23 13.87
N ALA A 21 25.26 22.30 14.69
CA ALA A 21 24.16 21.44 14.28
C ALA A 21 23.00 22.36 13.89
N GLN A 22 22.61 22.37 12.62
CA GLN A 22 21.41 23.07 12.21
C GLN A 22 20.23 22.36 12.89
N ASP A 23 19.37 23.14 13.57
CA ASP A 23 18.14 22.60 14.13
C ASP A 23 17.29 22.03 13.00
N MET A 24 16.90 20.76 13.13
CA MET A 24 16.07 20.10 12.12
C MET A 24 14.69 20.76 12.05
N THR A 25 14.19 20.93 10.84
CA THR A 25 12.80 21.33 10.60
C THR A 25 11.82 20.28 11.12
N ALA A 26 10.55 20.66 11.26
CA ALA A 26 9.49 19.71 11.60
C ALA A 26 9.37 18.58 10.58
N ALA A 27 9.50 18.90 9.28
CA ALA A 27 9.47 17.92 8.20
C ALA A 27 10.61 16.90 8.33
N GLU A 28 11.85 17.37 8.53
CA GLU A 28 13.01 16.49 8.72
C GLU A 28 12.91 15.66 10.00
N THR A 29 12.34 16.22 11.06
CA THR A 29 12.15 15.51 12.34
C THR A 29 11.21 14.32 12.15
N HIS A 30 10.03 14.55 11.55
CA HIS A 30 9.07 13.49 11.24
C HIS A 30 9.65 12.46 10.26
N ALA A 31 10.30 12.92 9.18
CA ALA A 31 10.91 12.01 8.20
C ALA A 31 11.97 11.10 8.84
N ARG A 32 12.80 11.63 9.75
CA ARG A 32 13.79 10.83 10.48
C ARG A 32 13.12 9.78 11.38
N THR A 33 12.06 10.13 12.10
CA THR A 33 11.30 9.17 12.93
C THR A 33 10.69 8.06 12.07
N GLY A 34 10.02 8.42 10.97
CA GLY A 34 9.44 7.45 10.04
C GLY A 34 10.48 6.54 9.40
N LEU A 35 11.64 7.07 9.00
CA LEU A 35 12.74 6.26 8.46
C LEU A 35 13.33 5.29 9.49
N ALA A 36 13.40 5.67 10.76
CA ALA A 36 13.85 4.79 11.83
C ALA A 36 12.87 3.62 12.04
N ALA A 37 11.56 3.89 12.03
CA ALA A 37 10.52 2.86 12.09
C ALA A 37 10.48 1.97 10.83
N ALA A 38 10.95 2.46 9.69
CA ALA A 38 10.95 1.73 8.42
C ALA A 38 12.05 0.66 8.31
N ALA A 39 12.86 0.43 9.35
CA ALA A 39 13.94 -0.55 9.34
C ALA A 39 13.47 -1.96 8.93
N ASP A 40 12.31 -2.38 9.44
CA ASP A 40 11.67 -3.67 9.11
C ASP A 40 10.67 -3.56 7.92
N PHE A 41 10.46 -2.34 7.41
CA PHE A 41 9.48 -2.01 6.36
C PHE A 41 10.11 -1.16 5.23
N PRO A 42 11.23 -1.59 4.61
CA PRO A 42 11.98 -0.77 3.66
C PRO A 42 11.16 -0.35 2.43
N GLY A 43 10.12 -1.11 2.06
CA GLY A 43 9.20 -0.76 0.98
C GLY A 43 8.37 0.51 1.22
N TYR A 44 8.33 1.00 2.46
CA TYR A 44 7.61 2.21 2.87
C TYR A 44 8.53 3.42 3.07
N ALA A 45 9.85 3.23 3.19
CA ALA A 45 10.81 4.30 3.46
C ALA A 45 10.72 5.48 2.47
N SER A 46 10.40 5.19 1.20
CA SER A 46 10.21 6.21 0.15
C SER A 46 9.10 7.23 0.44
N LEU A 47 8.16 6.95 1.35
CA LEU A 47 7.13 7.90 1.76
C LEU A 47 7.71 9.10 2.53
N CYS A 48 8.84 8.89 3.21
CA CYS A 48 9.56 9.89 3.99
C CYS A 48 10.53 10.72 3.14
N ASP A 49 10.64 10.45 1.83
CA ASP A 49 11.53 11.21 0.94
C ASP A 49 10.99 12.64 0.71
N LEU A 50 11.65 13.62 1.33
CA LEU A 50 11.31 15.03 1.23
C LEU A 50 11.76 15.67 -0.09
N ASP A 51 12.61 15.01 -0.87
CA ASP A 51 13.02 15.48 -2.19
C ASP A 51 12.12 14.91 -3.30
N ALA A 52 11.38 13.85 -3.00
CA ALA A 52 10.44 13.25 -3.94
C ALA A 52 9.40 14.26 -4.44
N ARG A 53 9.10 14.17 -5.73
CA ARG A 53 8.02 14.93 -6.37
C ARG A 53 6.66 14.44 -5.86
N ILE A 54 5.89 15.35 -5.27
CA ILE A 54 4.48 15.12 -4.91
C ILE A 54 3.63 14.96 -6.18
N ARG A 55 2.89 13.85 -6.26
CA ARG A 55 2.00 13.53 -7.38
C ARG A 55 0.55 13.79 -6.97
N ASN A 56 -0.29 14.14 -7.95
CA ASN A 56 -1.73 14.09 -7.82
C ASN A 56 -2.28 13.23 -8.97
N VAL A 57 -2.75 12.01 -8.66
CA VAL A 57 -3.35 11.09 -9.64
C VAL A 57 -4.87 11.24 -9.72
N ASN A 58 -5.47 11.91 -8.74
CA ASN A 58 -6.90 12.23 -8.70
C ASN A 58 -7.23 13.49 -9.52
N ALA A 59 -6.23 14.31 -9.85
CA ALA A 59 -6.41 15.49 -10.71
C ALA A 59 -6.36 15.10 -12.20
N PRO A 60 -7.22 15.71 -13.05
CA PRO A 60 -7.11 15.56 -14.50
C PRO A 60 -5.70 15.91 -14.98
N ARG A 61 -5.09 15.04 -15.78
CA ARG A 61 -3.81 15.37 -16.41
C ARG A 61 -4.07 16.35 -17.55
N ASP A 62 -3.57 17.57 -17.42
CA ASP A 62 -3.38 18.46 -18.57
C ASP A 62 -2.24 17.88 -19.43
N ARG A 63 -2.59 16.97 -20.34
CA ARG A 63 -1.63 16.39 -21.28
C ARG A 63 -1.57 17.32 -22.49
N GLN A 64 -0.51 18.12 -22.56
CA GLN A 64 -0.11 18.67 -23.85
C GLN A 64 0.10 17.51 -24.84
N PRO A 65 -0.38 17.64 -26.09
CA PRO A 65 -0.16 16.63 -27.12
C PRO A 65 1.34 16.35 -27.24
N ARG A 66 1.69 15.07 -27.38
CA ARG A 66 3.08 14.70 -27.65
C ARG A 66 3.51 15.34 -28.98
N PRO A 67 4.70 15.97 -29.07
CA PRO A 67 5.22 16.45 -30.34
C PRO A 67 5.31 15.29 -31.34
N GLU A 68 4.82 15.51 -32.56
CA GLU A 68 4.97 14.55 -33.66
C GLU A 68 6.44 14.20 -33.86
N GLY A 69 6.74 12.91 -34.06
CA GLY A 69 8.11 12.43 -34.34
C GLY A 69 8.96 12.00 -33.15
N GLN A 70 8.47 12.09 -31.90
CA GLN A 70 9.19 11.45 -30.78
C GLN A 70 9.07 9.92 -30.86
N PRO A 71 10.18 9.16 -30.83
CA PRO A 71 10.12 7.72 -30.79
C PRO A 71 9.29 7.25 -29.58
N ARG A 72 8.40 6.28 -29.81
CA ARG A 72 7.81 5.54 -28.71
C ARG A 72 8.94 4.75 -28.08
N ASN A 73 9.24 4.99 -26.79
CA ASN A 73 10.08 4.06 -26.04
C ASN A 73 9.49 2.66 -26.24
N ALA A 74 10.34 1.66 -26.48
CA ALA A 74 9.90 0.28 -26.54
C ALA A 74 9.01 -0.01 -25.33
N ALA A 75 7.90 -0.74 -25.55
CA ALA A 75 7.03 -1.13 -24.46
C ALA A 75 7.89 -1.84 -23.42
N ARG A 76 7.96 -1.28 -22.20
CA ARG A 76 8.61 -1.99 -21.10
C ARG A 76 7.81 -3.27 -20.89
N PRO A 77 8.47 -4.43 -20.68
CA PRO A 77 7.75 -5.64 -20.29
C PRO A 77 6.88 -5.34 -19.06
N GLY A 78 5.68 -5.91 -19.05
CA GLY A 78 4.75 -5.78 -17.93
C GLY A 78 5.34 -6.35 -16.64
N PRO A 79 4.72 -6.07 -15.48
CA PRO A 79 5.15 -6.67 -14.23
C PRO A 79 5.06 -8.20 -14.29
N GLU A 80 5.98 -8.88 -13.61
CA GLU A 80 6.00 -10.34 -13.57
C GLU A 80 4.74 -10.89 -12.90
N PRO A 81 4.09 -11.92 -13.46
CA PRO A 81 2.97 -12.58 -12.81
C PRO A 81 3.36 -13.22 -11.47
N ILE A 82 2.45 -13.16 -10.50
CA ILE A 82 2.51 -13.96 -9.28
C ILE A 82 1.62 -15.18 -9.52
N LEU A 83 2.19 -16.38 -9.37
CA LEU A 83 1.40 -17.61 -9.44
C LEU A 83 0.36 -17.60 -8.31
N PRO A 84 -0.89 -18.04 -8.55
CA PRO A 84 -1.89 -18.17 -7.50
C PRO A 84 -1.35 -18.96 -6.31
N THR A 85 -1.15 -18.27 -5.18
CA THR A 85 -0.46 -18.85 -4.03
C THR A 85 -1.33 -18.74 -2.79
N ARG A 86 -1.55 -19.87 -2.12
CA ARG A 86 -2.22 -19.91 -0.82
C ARG A 86 -1.23 -19.46 0.25
N ILE A 87 -1.41 -18.26 0.78
CA ILE A 87 -0.53 -17.68 1.80
C ILE A 87 -0.97 -18.02 3.22
N PHE A 88 -2.25 -18.27 3.43
CA PHE A 88 -2.81 -18.88 4.64
C PHE A 88 -3.93 -19.84 4.20
N ASP A 89 -4.38 -20.76 5.06
CA ASP A 89 -5.35 -21.80 4.68
C ASP A 89 -6.65 -21.23 4.09
N ASN A 90 -7.00 -20.00 4.46
CA ASN A 90 -8.17 -19.24 4.00
C ASN A 90 -7.82 -17.94 3.26
N LEU A 91 -6.58 -17.75 2.77
CA LEU A 91 -6.18 -16.57 2.02
C LEU A 91 -5.23 -16.91 0.86
N TRP A 92 -5.59 -16.44 -0.32
CA TRP A 92 -4.75 -16.53 -1.52
C TRP A 92 -4.33 -15.15 -2.00
N VAL A 93 -3.15 -15.08 -2.62
CA VAL A 93 -2.69 -13.91 -3.38
C VAL A 93 -2.70 -14.23 -4.88
N LEU A 94 -3.17 -13.27 -5.66
CA LEU A 94 -3.36 -13.33 -7.11
C LEU A 94 -2.85 -12.03 -7.74
N GLY A 95 -2.39 -12.05 -9.00
CA GLY A 95 -2.02 -10.83 -9.73
C GLY A 95 -0.55 -10.79 -10.15
N THR A 96 0.12 -9.66 -9.92
CA THR A 96 1.47 -9.40 -10.44
C THR A 96 2.39 -8.81 -9.37
N ALA A 97 3.70 -8.75 -9.66
CA ALA A 97 4.70 -8.09 -8.85
C ALA A 97 4.48 -6.55 -8.67
N SER A 98 3.47 -5.97 -9.32
CA SER A 98 3.08 -4.56 -9.15
C SER A 98 1.85 -4.40 -8.28
N VAL A 99 0.80 -5.16 -8.56
CA VAL A 99 -0.51 -5.07 -7.89
C VAL A 99 -1.08 -6.47 -7.76
N THR A 100 -1.62 -6.76 -6.57
CA THR A 100 -2.21 -8.05 -6.23
C THR A 100 -3.64 -7.88 -5.73
N ALA A 101 -4.44 -8.90 -5.99
CA ALA A 101 -5.73 -9.12 -5.34
C ALA A 101 -5.57 -10.21 -4.29
N PHE A 102 -6.43 -10.18 -3.27
CA PHE A 102 -6.53 -11.26 -2.30
C PHE A 102 -7.86 -12.01 -2.46
N LEU A 103 -7.82 -13.33 -2.39
CA LEU A 103 -9.03 -14.15 -2.32
C LEU A 103 -9.13 -14.73 -0.90
N TYR A 104 -10.05 -14.17 -0.11
CA TYR A 104 -10.25 -14.54 1.28
C TYR A 104 -11.50 -15.43 1.43
N GLY A 105 -11.38 -16.55 2.13
CA GLY A 105 -12.49 -17.43 2.45
C GLY A 105 -12.19 -18.91 2.24
N THR A 106 -13.23 -19.68 1.93
CA THR A 106 -13.15 -21.14 1.73
C THR A 106 -14.02 -21.57 0.54
N PRO A 107 -14.01 -22.85 0.11
CA PRO A 107 -14.91 -23.31 -0.95
C PRO A 107 -16.41 -23.09 -0.69
N LYS A 108 -16.82 -22.77 0.55
CA LYS A 108 -18.22 -22.37 0.86
C LYS A 108 -18.55 -20.95 0.40
N GLY A 109 -17.54 -20.10 0.24
CA GLY A 109 -17.68 -18.70 -0.13
C GLY A 109 -16.33 -17.98 -0.04
N TYR A 110 -16.03 -17.19 -1.06
CA TYR A 110 -14.89 -16.28 -1.07
C TYR A 110 -15.35 -14.83 -1.29
N VAL A 111 -14.55 -13.90 -0.81
CA VAL A 111 -14.55 -12.50 -1.28
C VAL A 111 -13.24 -12.25 -2.04
N LEU A 112 -13.36 -11.62 -3.20
CA LEU A 112 -12.22 -11.08 -3.92
C LEU A 112 -11.97 -9.66 -3.39
N ILE A 113 -10.76 -9.40 -2.91
CA ILE A 113 -10.34 -8.09 -2.41
C ILE A 113 -9.43 -7.47 -3.48
N ASP A 114 -9.90 -6.38 -4.08
CA ASP A 114 -9.39 -5.70 -5.28
C ASP A 114 -9.51 -6.52 -6.59
N GLY A 115 -9.78 -5.82 -7.69
CA GLY A 115 -10.02 -6.34 -9.04
C GLY A 115 -8.87 -6.16 -10.03
N LEU A 116 -7.67 -5.76 -9.58
CA LEU A 116 -6.49 -5.49 -10.41
C LEU A 116 -6.68 -4.32 -11.41
N ASN A 117 -5.78 -4.21 -12.41
CA ASN A 117 -5.72 -3.04 -13.30
C ASN A 117 -6.84 -2.98 -14.36
N ASP A 118 -7.32 -4.13 -14.85
CA ASP A 118 -8.29 -4.20 -15.95
C ASP A 118 -8.92 -5.61 -16.05
N ASP A 119 -9.92 -5.74 -16.93
CA ASP A 119 -10.63 -6.99 -17.22
C ASP A 119 -9.69 -8.14 -17.61
N ALA A 120 -8.63 -7.86 -18.38
CA ALA A 120 -7.72 -8.88 -18.88
C ALA A 120 -6.85 -9.45 -17.76
N GLU A 121 -6.37 -8.60 -16.85
CA GLU A 121 -5.69 -9.02 -15.63
C GLU A 121 -6.64 -9.79 -14.70
N ALA A 122 -7.89 -9.34 -14.54
CA ALA A 122 -8.87 -10.04 -13.72
C ALA A 122 -9.22 -11.43 -14.29
N GLU A 123 -9.43 -11.56 -15.60
CA GLU A 123 -9.63 -12.86 -16.25
C GLU A 123 -8.41 -13.77 -16.05
N THR A 124 -7.22 -13.27 -16.41
CA THR A 124 -5.98 -14.06 -16.44
C THR A 124 -5.53 -14.49 -15.05
N TYR A 125 -5.53 -13.57 -14.09
CA TYR A 125 -4.92 -13.78 -12.77
C TYR A 125 -5.93 -14.14 -11.70
N VAL A 126 -7.19 -13.72 -11.81
CA VAL A 126 -8.24 -14.08 -10.85
C VAL A 126 -9.00 -15.31 -11.32
N LEU A 127 -9.81 -15.21 -12.38
CA LEU A 127 -10.71 -16.31 -12.76
C LEU A 127 -9.92 -17.55 -13.24
N ASP A 128 -8.99 -17.37 -14.17
CA ASP A 128 -8.12 -18.46 -14.62
C ASP A 128 -7.09 -18.86 -13.56
N GLY A 129 -6.64 -17.90 -12.74
CA GLY A 129 -5.76 -18.18 -11.61
C GLY A 129 -6.38 -19.15 -10.60
N MET A 130 -7.63 -18.88 -10.22
CA MET A 130 -8.43 -19.78 -9.37
C MET A 130 -8.57 -21.16 -10.02
N ARG A 131 -8.94 -21.24 -11.30
CA ARG A 131 -9.07 -22.53 -12.01
C ARG A 131 -7.76 -23.32 -12.01
N ARG A 132 -6.62 -22.66 -12.27
CA ARG A 132 -5.29 -23.28 -12.23
C ARG A 132 -4.91 -23.78 -10.82
N ALA A 133 -5.38 -23.11 -9.79
CA ALA A 133 -5.23 -23.53 -8.39
C ALA A 133 -6.24 -24.62 -7.95
N GLY A 134 -7.13 -25.08 -8.85
CA GLY A 134 -8.17 -26.05 -8.53
C GLY A 134 -9.33 -25.48 -7.71
N LEU A 135 -9.49 -24.15 -7.69
CA LEU A 135 -10.59 -23.44 -7.06
C LEU A 135 -11.72 -23.20 -8.06
N ASP A 136 -12.95 -23.07 -7.55
CA ASP A 136 -14.12 -22.70 -8.35
C ASP A 136 -14.38 -21.19 -8.27
N PRO A 137 -14.23 -20.42 -9.36
CA PRO A 137 -14.56 -19.00 -9.38
C PRO A 137 -16.00 -18.68 -8.95
N ALA A 138 -16.96 -19.58 -9.18
CA ALA A 138 -18.36 -19.38 -8.79
C ALA A 138 -18.57 -19.36 -7.26
N ALA A 139 -17.53 -19.71 -6.49
CA ALA A 139 -17.55 -19.56 -5.04
C ALA A 139 -17.32 -18.11 -4.56
N ILE A 140 -16.87 -17.18 -5.43
CA ILE A 140 -16.82 -15.75 -5.10
C ILE A 140 -18.24 -15.23 -4.88
N LYS A 141 -18.44 -14.46 -3.81
CA LYS A 141 -19.73 -13.91 -3.38
C LYS A 141 -19.83 -12.38 -3.52
N ALA A 142 -18.70 -11.70 -3.57
CA ALA A 142 -18.59 -10.26 -3.78
C ALA A 142 -17.16 -9.89 -4.19
N VAL A 143 -17.02 -8.71 -4.79
CA VAL A 143 -15.72 -8.04 -4.99
C VAL A 143 -15.65 -6.85 -4.04
N LEU A 144 -14.76 -6.87 -3.06
CA LEU A 144 -14.51 -5.77 -2.13
C LEU A 144 -13.34 -4.94 -2.65
N VAL A 145 -13.57 -3.69 -3.03
CA VAL A 145 -12.52 -2.77 -3.47
C VAL A 145 -12.04 -1.95 -2.29
N THR A 146 -10.73 -1.99 -2.02
CA THR A 146 -10.13 -1.31 -0.86
C THR A 146 -10.13 0.20 -0.99
N HIS A 147 -9.98 0.72 -2.21
CA HIS A 147 -10.05 2.15 -2.50
C HIS A 147 -10.32 2.46 -3.98
N GLY A 148 -10.87 3.64 -4.26
CA GLY A 148 -11.29 4.10 -5.58
C GLY A 148 -10.16 4.50 -6.56
N HIS A 149 -9.09 3.70 -6.68
CA HIS A 149 -8.08 3.84 -7.75
C HIS A 149 -8.14 2.69 -8.76
N GLY A 150 -7.89 3.01 -10.04
CA GLY A 150 -8.15 2.08 -11.15
C GLY A 150 -7.23 0.86 -11.21
N ASP A 151 -6.09 0.90 -10.54
CA ASP A 151 -5.28 -0.30 -10.33
C ASP A 151 -5.89 -1.31 -9.34
N HIS A 152 -6.94 -0.92 -8.63
CA HIS A 152 -7.66 -1.75 -7.65
C HIS A 152 -9.11 -2.03 -8.04
N TYR A 153 -9.80 -1.12 -8.75
CA TYR A 153 -11.15 -1.38 -9.24
C TYR A 153 -11.22 -1.89 -10.69
N GLY A 154 -10.11 -1.85 -11.44
CA GLY A 154 -10.12 -1.89 -12.91
C GLY A 154 -10.78 -3.12 -13.51
N GLY A 155 -10.65 -4.29 -12.89
CA GLY A 155 -11.35 -5.51 -13.29
C GLY A 155 -12.49 -5.94 -12.35
N ALA A 156 -12.92 -5.07 -11.41
CA ALA A 156 -13.92 -5.42 -10.41
C ALA A 156 -15.30 -5.70 -11.03
N ASP A 157 -15.75 -4.82 -11.92
CA ASP A 157 -17.02 -4.98 -12.64
C ASP A 157 -17.02 -6.23 -13.53
N PHE A 158 -15.92 -6.48 -14.24
CA PHE A 158 -15.78 -7.68 -15.06
C PHE A 158 -16.02 -8.95 -14.24
N VAL A 159 -15.35 -9.10 -13.09
CA VAL A 159 -15.56 -10.26 -12.21
C VAL A 159 -17.00 -10.31 -11.70
N ALA A 160 -17.54 -9.17 -11.28
CA ALA A 160 -18.90 -9.06 -10.77
C ALA A 160 -19.95 -9.50 -11.79
N GLU A 161 -19.83 -9.04 -13.04
CA GLU A 161 -20.72 -9.39 -14.14
C GLU A 161 -20.61 -10.87 -14.55
N GLN A 162 -19.39 -11.42 -14.63
CA GLN A 162 -19.18 -12.83 -14.99
C GLN A 162 -19.81 -13.79 -13.97
N LEU A 163 -19.90 -13.38 -12.70
CA LEU A 163 -20.33 -14.23 -11.60
C LEU A 163 -21.72 -13.85 -11.04
N GLY A 164 -22.29 -12.72 -11.46
CA GLY A 164 -23.56 -12.21 -10.95
C GLY A 164 -23.50 -11.81 -9.47
N VAL A 165 -22.39 -11.17 -9.06
CA VAL A 165 -22.16 -10.70 -7.67
C VAL A 165 -22.01 -9.18 -7.61
N GLU A 166 -22.01 -8.59 -6.41
CA GLU A 166 -21.86 -7.15 -6.23
C GLU A 166 -20.40 -6.72 -6.03
N VAL A 167 -20.05 -5.54 -6.55
CA VAL A 167 -18.89 -4.77 -6.13
C VAL A 167 -19.25 -3.99 -4.86
N LEU A 168 -18.38 -4.01 -3.87
CA LEU A 168 -18.56 -3.38 -2.56
C LEU A 168 -17.49 -2.30 -2.34
N MET A 169 -17.93 -1.08 -2.06
CA MET A 169 -17.07 0.07 -1.71
C MET A 169 -17.76 0.93 -0.65
N THR A 170 -17.04 1.83 0.00
CA THR A 170 -17.68 2.85 0.83
C THR A 170 -18.39 3.88 -0.04
N GLN A 171 -19.41 4.55 0.52
CA GLN A 171 -20.11 5.62 -0.21
C GLN A 171 -19.16 6.72 -0.68
N ALA A 172 -18.18 7.10 0.15
CA ALA A 172 -17.23 8.15 -0.18
C ALA A 172 -16.36 7.80 -1.41
N ASP A 173 -16.02 6.53 -1.60
CA ASP A 173 -15.30 6.10 -2.80
C ASP A 173 -16.23 5.82 -3.98
N TRP A 174 -17.49 5.45 -3.77
CA TRP A 174 -18.50 5.49 -4.82
C TRP A 174 -18.67 6.90 -5.40
N ASP A 175 -18.74 7.92 -4.54
CA ASP A 175 -18.81 9.32 -4.93
C ASP A 175 -17.55 9.76 -5.69
N LEU A 176 -16.37 9.27 -5.28
CA LEU A 176 -15.11 9.51 -5.99
C LEU A 176 -15.15 8.93 -7.40
N VAL A 177 -15.46 7.63 -7.54
CA VAL A 177 -15.38 6.94 -8.84
C VAL A 177 -16.48 7.39 -9.80
N ALA A 178 -17.65 7.82 -9.30
CA ALA A 178 -18.71 8.41 -10.12
C ALA A 178 -18.28 9.71 -10.81
N GLY A 179 -17.28 10.42 -10.27
CA GLY A 179 -16.68 11.61 -10.88
C GLY A 179 -15.59 11.30 -11.91
N LEU A 180 -15.19 10.03 -12.06
CA LEU A 180 -14.12 9.63 -12.97
C LEU A 180 -14.64 9.33 -14.37
N GLY A 181 -13.83 9.68 -15.39
CA GLY A 181 -14.04 9.23 -16.76
C GLY A 181 -13.34 7.91 -17.04
N ILE A 182 -13.42 7.45 -18.30
CA ILE A 182 -12.71 6.25 -18.76
C ILE A 182 -11.20 6.51 -18.73
N HIS A 183 -10.48 5.73 -17.93
CA HIS A 183 -9.02 5.81 -17.86
C HIS A 183 -8.38 4.95 -18.96
N PRO A 184 -7.39 5.46 -19.73
CA PRO A 184 -6.82 4.72 -20.86
C PRO A 184 -6.05 3.45 -20.49
N ARG A 185 -5.70 3.28 -19.19
CA ARG A 185 -5.06 2.07 -18.68
C ARG A 185 -6.03 1.14 -17.92
N PHE A 186 -7.03 1.70 -17.25
CA PHE A 186 -7.84 0.96 -16.27
C PHE A 186 -9.30 0.77 -16.69
N GLY A 187 -9.69 1.28 -17.87
CA GLY A 187 -11.07 1.24 -18.30
C GLY A 187 -11.98 2.22 -17.56
N PRO A 188 -13.31 2.04 -17.64
CA PRO A 188 -14.27 2.82 -16.88
C PRO A 188 -14.19 2.52 -15.37
N PRO A 189 -14.63 3.45 -14.50
CA PRO A 189 -14.93 3.10 -13.12
C PRO A 189 -16.07 2.05 -13.05
N PRO A 190 -16.15 1.27 -11.97
CA PRO A 190 -17.22 0.29 -11.78
C PRO A 190 -18.59 0.97 -11.68
N ALA A 191 -19.63 0.27 -12.11
CA ALA A 191 -21.01 0.66 -11.90
C ALA A 191 -21.35 0.65 -10.39
N PRO A 192 -22.24 1.54 -9.92
CA PRO A 192 -22.61 1.58 -8.51
C PRO A 192 -23.09 0.22 -7.99
N GLY A 193 -22.46 -0.24 -6.92
CA GLY A 193 -22.77 -1.51 -6.26
C GLY A 193 -23.14 -1.34 -4.78
N GLY A 194 -22.83 -2.35 -3.98
CA GLY A 194 -23.11 -2.35 -2.55
C GLY A 194 -22.26 -1.33 -1.78
N VAL A 195 -22.83 -0.79 -0.71
CA VAL A 195 -22.16 0.16 0.18
C VAL A 195 -21.72 -0.56 1.44
N VAL A 196 -20.44 -0.40 1.80
CA VAL A 196 -19.90 -0.83 3.09
C VAL A 196 -19.58 0.36 4.00
N THR A 197 -19.63 0.11 5.31
CA THR A 197 -19.46 1.15 6.35
C THR A 197 -18.45 0.71 7.41
N ASP A 198 -17.93 1.68 8.17
CA ASP A 198 -16.95 1.41 9.22
C ASP A 198 -17.52 0.47 10.30
N GLY A 199 -16.70 -0.50 10.73
CA GLY A 199 -17.06 -1.51 11.71
C GLY A 199 -18.00 -2.61 11.19
N GLN A 200 -18.44 -2.55 9.93
CA GLN A 200 -19.32 -3.57 9.36
C GLN A 200 -18.61 -4.92 9.23
N GLU A 201 -19.23 -5.97 9.77
CA GLU A 201 -18.82 -7.36 9.56
C GLU A 201 -19.48 -7.92 8.29
N LEU A 202 -18.68 -8.52 7.42
CA LEU A 202 -19.12 -9.17 6.19
C LEU A 202 -18.81 -10.66 6.27
N ASP A 203 -19.82 -11.52 6.08
CA ASP A 203 -19.67 -12.97 6.06
C ASP A 203 -19.73 -13.54 4.65
N PHE A 204 -18.72 -14.35 4.31
CA PHE A 204 -18.64 -15.05 3.04
C PHE A 204 -18.48 -16.55 3.29
N GLY A 205 -19.59 -17.22 3.61
CA GLY A 205 -19.60 -18.67 3.82
C GLY A 205 -18.92 -19.09 5.12
N GLY A 206 -19.07 -18.29 6.18
CA GLY A 206 -18.44 -18.50 7.49
C GLY A 206 -17.03 -17.92 7.62
N SER A 207 -16.52 -17.25 6.58
CA SER A 207 -15.29 -16.44 6.67
C SER A 207 -15.70 -14.98 6.81
N THR A 208 -15.49 -14.42 7.99
CA THR A 208 -15.88 -13.05 8.31
C THR A 208 -14.70 -12.10 8.16
N LEU A 209 -14.94 -10.89 7.67
CA LEU A 209 -14.01 -9.76 7.77
C LEU A 209 -14.74 -8.52 8.28
N ARG A 210 -14.01 -7.65 8.97
CA ARG A 210 -14.49 -6.35 9.41
C ARG A 210 -13.94 -5.25 8.51
N VAL A 211 -14.83 -4.37 8.08
CA VAL A 211 -14.47 -3.15 7.36
C VAL A 211 -13.95 -2.12 8.36
N PHE A 212 -12.75 -1.59 8.14
CA PHE A 212 -12.16 -0.51 8.92
C PHE A 212 -11.82 0.66 8.01
N VAL A 213 -12.55 1.77 8.13
CA VAL A 213 -12.43 2.91 7.23
C VAL A 213 -11.20 3.74 7.61
N THR A 214 -10.31 3.95 6.63
CA THR A 214 -8.96 4.53 6.80
C THR A 214 -8.70 5.61 5.75
N PRO A 215 -9.47 6.73 5.78
CA PRO A 215 -9.43 7.73 4.72
C PRO A 215 -8.07 8.44 4.64
N GLY A 216 -7.78 9.00 3.46
CA GLY A 216 -6.60 9.81 3.19
C GLY A 216 -6.04 9.51 1.80
N HIS A 217 -5.77 8.24 1.48
CA HIS A 217 -5.33 7.85 0.15
C HIS A 217 -6.43 8.11 -0.90
N THR A 218 -7.64 7.67 -0.58
CA THR A 218 -8.91 8.12 -1.13
C THR A 218 -9.84 8.55 0.03
N PRO A 219 -10.93 9.29 -0.23
CA PRO A 219 -11.88 9.69 0.81
C PRO A 219 -12.55 8.51 1.53
N GLY A 220 -12.67 7.37 0.85
CA GLY A 220 -13.38 6.18 1.31
C GLY A 220 -12.52 4.93 1.45
N THR A 221 -11.18 5.05 1.49
CA THR A 221 -10.26 3.91 1.66
C THR A 221 -10.67 3.05 2.87
N ILE A 222 -10.63 1.73 2.70
CA ILE A 222 -10.82 0.76 3.78
C ILE A 222 -9.58 -0.11 3.95
N SER A 223 -9.36 -0.57 5.18
CA SER A 223 -8.31 -1.52 5.53
C SER A 223 -8.92 -2.74 6.21
N PRO A 224 -9.41 -3.75 5.47
CA PRO A 224 -10.10 -4.90 6.03
C PRO A 224 -9.30 -5.62 7.12
N ILE A 225 -9.97 -5.98 8.20
CA ILE A 225 -9.43 -6.79 9.31
C ILE A 225 -10.05 -8.18 9.25
N LEU A 226 -9.23 -9.23 9.30
CA LEU A 226 -9.67 -10.59 9.08
C LEU A 226 -8.80 -11.61 9.84
N ASP A 227 -9.35 -12.80 10.08
CA ASP A 227 -8.64 -13.88 10.77
C ASP A 227 -8.04 -14.87 9.74
N LEU A 228 -6.76 -15.19 9.90
CA LEU A 228 -5.97 -16.03 9.02
C LEU A 228 -5.57 -17.33 9.69
N ARG A 229 -5.74 -18.45 9.00
CA ARG A 229 -5.44 -19.78 9.52
C ARG A 229 -4.11 -20.30 9.00
N ASP A 230 -3.25 -20.73 9.92
CA ASP A 230 -1.99 -21.44 9.66
C ASP A 230 -2.04 -22.76 10.44
N GLY A 231 -2.71 -23.77 9.86
CA GLY A 231 -3.05 -25.00 10.57
C GLY A 231 -3.96 -24.72 11.77
N ASP A 232 -3.50 -25.11 12.96
CA ASP A 232 -4.23 -24.88 14.22
C ASP A 232 -4.08 -23.45 14.77
N ARG A 233 -3.19 -22.64 14.17
CA ARG A 233 -2.96 -21.25 14.61
C ARG A 233 -3.89 -20.30 13.87
N VAL A 234 -4.36 -19.28 14.60
CA VAL A 234 -5.12 -18.17 14.04
C VAL A 234 -4.32 -16.88 14.28
N HIS A 235 -4.08 -16.16 13.19
CA HIS A 235 -3.47 -14.84 13.16
C HIS A 235 -4.53 -13.81 12.83
N ARG A 236 -4.35 -12.56 13.28
CA ARG A 236 -5.22 -11.47 12.87
C ARG A 236 -4.47 -10.55 11.93
N ALA A 237 -5.10 -10.25 10.81
CA ALA A 237 -4.53 -9.46 9.74
C ALA A 237 -5.24 -8.14 9.54
N MET A 238 -4.49 -7.14 9.09
CA MET A 238 -5.00 -5.95 8.44
C MET A 238 -4.42 -5.85 7.04
N ILE A 239 -5.29 -5.71 6.03
CA ILE A 239 -4.88 -5.33 4.68
C ILE A 239 -4.91 -3.80 4.61
N TRP A 240 -3.75 -3.15 4.53
CA TRP A 240 -3.69 -1.69 4.44
C TRP A 240 -4.07 -1.23 3.02
N GLY A 241 -5.27 -0.63 2.90
CA GLY A 241 -5.90 -0.38 1.60
C GLY A 241 -5.15 0.61 0.71
N GLY A 242 -4.72 1.74 1.25
CA GLY A 242 -4.17 2.84 0.45
C GLY A 242 -2.83 3.34 0.96
N THR A 243 -1.74 3.13 0.21
CA THR A 243 -0.37 3.45 0.70
C THR A 243 0.21 4.75 0.13
N GLY A 244 -0.06 5.06 -1.14
CA GLY A 244 0.69 6.09 -1.86
C GLY A 244 0.30 7.52 -1.51
N PHE A 245 1.28 8.43 -1.37
CA PHE A 245 1.03 9.89 -1.30
C PHE A 245 0.89 10.49 -2.69
N ASN A 246 -0.23 10.17 -3.35
CA ASN A 246 -0.52 10.51 -4.73
C ASN A 246 -1.75 11.44 -4.88
N PHE A 247 -2.12 12.16 -3.82
CA PHE A 247 -3.31 13.02 -3.75
C PHE A 247 -3.00 14.53 -3.81
N GLY A 248 -1.77 14.93 -4.12
CA GLY A 248 -1.39 16.33 -4.32
C GLY A 248 -0.89 17.05 -3.06
N ARG A 249 -0.82 18.39 -3.13
CA ARG A 249 -0.25 19.26 -2.08
C ARG A 249 -1.32 19.78 -1.13
N PHE A 250 -2.03 18.88 -0.46
CA PHE A 250 -3.10 19.24 0.49
C PHE A 250 -2.74 18.73 1.89
N PRO A 251 -2.11 19.56 2.76
CA PRO A 251 -1.65 19.15 4.08
C PRO A 251 -2.73 18.50 4.96
N ALA A 252 -3.99 18.91 4.79
CA ALA A 252 -5.13 18.31 5.48
C ALA A 252 -5.32 16.82 5.15
N ILE A 253 -5.10 16.40 3.91
CA ILE A 253 -5.22 14.99 3.51
C ILE A 253 -4.09 14.16 4.12
N TYR A 254 -2.86 14.70 4.16
CA TYR A 254 -1.75 14.05 4.86
C TYR A 254 -2.03 13.87 6.35
N ARG A 255 -2.61 14.87 7.01
CA ARG A 255 -3.00 14.76 8.43
C ARG A 255 -4.11 13.74 8.64
N GLN A 256 -5.11 13.71 7.78
CA GLN A 256 -6.16 12.68 7.81
C GLN A 256 -5.56 11.27 7.63
N TYR A 257 -4.63 11.10 6.68
CA TYR A 257 -3.91 9.85 6.50
C TYR A 257 -3.13 9.45 7.76
N ALA A 258 -2.44 10.40 8.39
CA ALA A 258 -1.70 10.16 9.64
C ALA A 258 -2.63 9.76 10.80
N GLU A 259 -3.82 10.35 10.88
CA GLU A 259 -4.86 9.95 11.85
C GLU A 259 -5.34 8.52 11.59
N SER A 260 -5.58 8.14 10.34
CA SER A 260 -5.91 6.76 9.95
C SER A 260 -4.81 5.77 10.33
N ALA A 261 -3.54 6.11 10.09
CA ALA A 261 -2.41 5.28 10.50
C ALA A 261 -2.33 5.15 12.03
N ARG A 262 -2.50 6.25 12.78
CA ARG A 262 -2.54 6.23 14.25
C ARG A 262 -3.66 5.32 14.77
N ALA A 263 -4.86 5.42 14.19
CA ALA A 263 -6.00 4.59 14.55
C ALA A 263 -5.76 3.10 14.24
N ALA A 264 -5.16 2.80 13.08
CA ALA A 264 -4.78 1.45 12.70
C ALA A 264 -3.76 0.83 13.67
N ARG A 265 -2.77 1.61 14.14
CA ARG A 265 -1.85 1.17 15.21
C ARG A 265 -2.60 0.82 16.49
N ALA A 266 -3.48 1.72 16.95
CA ALA A 266 -4.24 1.52 18.18
C ALA A 266 -5.16 0.28 18.12
N VAL A 267 -5.82 0.06 16.99
CA VAL A 267 -6.63 -1.15 16.76
C VAL A 267 -5.73 -2.40 16.72
N SER A 268 -4.56 -2.29 16.11
CA SER A 268 -3.61 -3.39 16.03
C SER A 268 -3.02 -3.78 17.38
N ASP A 269 -2.86 -2.80 18.29
CA ASP A 269 -2.49 -3.04 19.69
C ASP A 269 -3.65 -3.66 20.48
N ALA A 270 -4.87 -3.15 20.30
CA ALA A 270 -6.04 -3.59 21.07
C ALA A 270 -6.52 -5.00 20.69
N GLU A 271 -6.29 -5.41 19.45
CA GLU A 271 -6.81 -6.67 18.88
C GLU A 271 -5.71 -7.68 18.52
N ASP A 272 -4.47 -7.43 18.96
CA ASP A 272 -3.32 -8.30 18.72
C ASP A 272 -3.12 -8.65 17.23
N ILE A 273 -3.33 -7.66 16.35
CA ILE A 273 -3.07 -7.82 14.91
C ILE A 273 -1.57 -8.00 14.70
N ASP A 274 -1.20 -9.07 14.00
CA ASP A 274 0.18 -9.51 13.82
C ASP A 274 0.56 -9.81 12.36
N VAL A 275 -0.39 -9.66 11.43
CA VAL A 275 -0.17 -9.76 9.99
C VAL A 275 -0.58 -8.45 9.31
N PHE A 276 0.33 -7.88 8.51
CA PHE A 276 0.11 -6.61 7.81
C PHE A 276 0.39 -6.81 6.32
N LEU A 277 -0.64 -6.61 5.50
CA LEU A 277 -0.60 -6.91 4.07
C LEU A 277 -0.82 -5.64 3.24
N SER A 278 -0.23 -5.61 2.05
CA SER A 278 -0.48 -4.59 1.04
C SER A 278 -0.83 -5.23 -0.30
N ALA A 279 -1.77 -4.63 -1.03
CA ALA A 279 -2.04 -4.99 -2.43
C ALA A 279 -0.90 -4.57 -3.39
N HIS A 280 0.17 -3.94 -2.89
CA HIS A 280 1.38 -3.65 -3.64
C HIS A 280 2.57 -4.44 -3.09
N PRO A 281 3.01 -5.53 -3.74
CA PRO A 281 4.09 -6.40 -3.25
C PRO A 281 5.41 -5.71 -2.91
N ARG A 282 5.70 -4.57 -3.55
CA ARG A 282 6.91 -3.78 -3.25
C ARG A 282 6.86 -3.09 -1.88
N ARG A 283 5.67 -2.89 -1.32
CA ARG A 283 5.48 -2.19 -0.05
C ARG A 283 5.76 -3.12 1.12
N ASP A 284 5.08 -4.25 1.15
CA ASP A 284 5.16 -5.22 2.24
C ASP A 284 6.21 -6.32 2.02
N GLY A 285 6.93 -6.29 0.88
CA GLY A 285 7.94 -7.29 0.55
C GLY A 285 7.34 -8.66 0.24
N ALA A 286 6.10 -8.72 -0.28
CA ALA A 286 5.38 -9.97 -0.48
C ALA A 286 6.14 -11.00 -1.33
N LEU A 287 6.93 -10.59 -2.33
CA LEU A 287 7.69 -11.53 -3.17
C LEU A 287 8.74 -12.32 -2.35
N ASP A 288 9.48 -11.64 -1.47
CA ASP A 288 10.46 -12.30 -0.60
C ASP A 288 9.76 -13.21 0.42
N LYS A 289 8.61 -12.76 0.95
CA LYS A 289 7.78 -13.56 1.87
C LYS A 289 7.19 -14.79 1.20
N LEU A 290 6.78 -14.70 -0.08
CA LEU A 290 6.30 -15.82 -0.88
C LEU A 290 7.41 -16.84 -1.12
N ALA A 291 8.61 -16.39 -1.50
CA ALA A 291 9.78 -17.26 -1.67
C ALA A 291 10.16 -17.96 -0.35
N ALA A 292 10.10 -17.24 0.78
CA ALA A 292 10.34 -17.82 2.10
C ALA A 292 9.26 -18.83 2.51
N LEU A 293 8.00 -18.58 2.13
CA LEU A 293 6.87 -19.46 2.42
C LEU A 293 6.99 -20.80 1.67
N GLU A 294 7.45 -20.77 0.40
CA GLU A 294 7.61 -21.98 -0.43
C GLU A 294 8.54 -23.02 0.21
N VAL A 295 9.60 -22.56 0.90
CA VAL A 295 10.60 -23.42 1.55
C VAL A 295 10.41 -23.56 3.07
N ARG A 296 9.30 -23.01 3.60
CA ARG A 296 9.01 -22.98 5.03
C ARG A 296 8.88 -24.40 5.59
N GLN A 297 9.58 -24.67 6.69
CA GLN A 297 9.43 -25.92 7.44
C GLN A 297 8.17 -25.88 8.32
N PRO A 298 7.48 -27.00 8.59
CA PRO A 298 6.20 -27.02 9.31
C PRO A 298 6.16 -26.23 10.62
N ASP A 299 7.24 -26.25 11.40
CA ASP A 299 7.31 -25.57 12.71
C ASP A 299 7.96 -24.18 12.66
N ALA A 300 8.41 -23.73 11.48
CA ALA A 300 9.03 -22.42 11.32
C ALA A 300 8.00 -21.30 11.42
N PRO A 301 8.38 -20.10 11.92
CA PRO A 301 7.51 -18.92 11.89
C PRO A 301 6.97 -18.65 10.48
N HIS A 302 5.73 -18.17 10.42
CA HIS A 302 5.10 -17.83 9.15
C HIS A 302 5.69 -16.51 8.61
N PRO A 303 6.23 -16.44 7.37
CA PRO A 303 6.91 -15.25 6.85
C PRO A 303 6.07 -13.97 6.78
N PHE A 304 4.75 -14.10 6.71
CA PHE A 304 3.80 -12.98 6.72
C PHE A 304 3.42 -12.50 8.13
N VAL A 305 3.78 -13.23 9.18
CA VAL A 305 3.51 -12.84 10.57
C VAL A 305 4.64 -11.95 11.04
N ALA A 306 4.36 -10.66 11.16
CA ALA A 306 5.31 -9.66 11.63
C ALA A 306 5.34 -9.56 13.16
N GLY A 307 4.30 -10.07 13.86
CA GLY A 307 4.19 -9.95 15.30
C GLY A 307 4.01 -8.49 15.75
N ALA A 308 4.41 -8.21 16.98
CA ALA A 308 4.22 -6.87 17.56
C ALA A 308 5.03 -5.76 16.86
N SER A 309 6.20 -6.08 16.30
CA SER A 309 6.99 -5.11 15.52
C SER A 309 6.32 -4.71 14.21
N GLY A 310 5.38 -5.55 13.72
CA GLY A 310 4.47 -5.24 12.62
C GLY A 310 3.81 -3.86 12.69
N ARG A 311 3.56 -3.39 13.91
CA ARG A 311 2.84 -2.14 14.18
C ARG A 311 3.69 -0.89 13.91
N GLU A 312 5.00 -1.03 13.83
CA GLU A 312 5.90 0.07 13.43
C GLU A 312 5.62 0.53 12.00
N LEU A 313 5.03 -0.32 11.16
CA LEU A 313 4.48 0.10 9.87
C LEU A 313 3.62 1.36 10.00
N PHE A 314 2.73 1.42 10.98
CA PHE A 314 1.85 2.57 11.16
C PHE A 314 2.58 3.80 11.69
N THR A 315 3.68 3.62 12.42
CA THR A 315 4.59 4.72 12.76
C THR A 315 5.23 5.30 11.49
N VAL A 316 5.68 4.44 10.55
CA VAL A 316 6.19 4.91 9.25
C VAL A 316 5.12 5.72 8.51
N LEU A 317 3.92 5.15 8.39
CA LEU A 317 2.81 5.77 7.64
C LEU A 317 2.38 7.12 8.25
N GLU A 318 2.27 7.19 9.57
CA GLU A 318 1.94 8.42 10.31
C GLU A 318 3.02 9.49 10.14
N GLU A 319 4.25 9.16 10.49
CA GLU A 319 5.36 10.12 10.55
C GLU A 319 5.74 10.60 9.15
N CYS A 320 5.81 9.72 8.14
CA CYS A 320 6.08 10.16 6.77
C CYS A 320 4.97 11.07 6.22
N ALA A 321 3.69 10.83 6.59
CA ALA A 321 2.60 11.71 6.17
C ALA A 321 2.70 13.09 6.83
N LEU A 322 2.97 13.14 8.13
CA LEU A 322 3.20 14.40 8.86
C LEU A 322 4.41 15.16 8.34
N ALA A 323 5.48 14.45 7.93
CA ALA A 323 6.65 15.04 7.31
C ALA A 323 6.30 15.79 6.02
N GLN A 324 5.50 15.18 5.13
CA GLN A 324 5.05 15.82 3.90
C GLN A 324 4.08 16.97 4.17
N ALA A 325 3.19 16.86 5.17
CA ALA A 325 2.31 17.96 5.58
C ALA A 325 3.13 19.19 5.99
N ALA A 326 4.10 19.00 6.89
CA ALA A 326 4.98 20.06 7.39
C ALA A 326 5.84 20.66 6.27
N ARG A 327 6.35 19.83 5.36
CA ARG A 327 7.08 20.29 4.17
C ARG A 327 6.25 21.24 3.33
N ILE A 328 5.04 20.83 2.95
CA ILE A 328 4.15 21.63 2.08
C ILE A 328 3.82 22.98 2.73
N GLU A 329 3.59 23.00 4.05
CA GLU A 329 3.28 24.22 4.79
C GLU A 329 4.48 25.17 4.87
N ALA A 330 5.68 24.65 5.08
CA ALA A 330 6.90 25.45 5.11
C ALA A 330 7.20 26.09 3.74
N GLU A 331 7.04 25.35 2.65
CA GLU A 331 7.21 25.85 1.28
C GLU A 331 6.18 26.96 0.98
N ALA A 332 4.90 26.75 1.34
CA ALA A 332 3.85 27.75 1.11
C ALA A 332 4.04 29.06 1.90
N ASN A 333 4.75 29.01 3.02
CA ASN A 333 5.10 30.20 3.81
C ASN A 333 6.38 30.89 3.29
N SER A 334 7.22 30.19 2.52
CA SER A 334 8.45 30.74 1.93
C SER A 334 8.18 31.52 0.64
N ASP A 335 7.04 31.25 -0.01
CA ASP A 335 6.58 31.94 -1.23
C ASP A 335 5.77 33.23 -0.95
N LYS A 336 5.57 33.60 0.33
CA LYS A 336 4.86 34.81 0.78
C LYS A 336 5.83 35.89 1.23
#